data_AF-A0A382A351-F1
#
_entry.id   AF-A0A382A351-F1
#
_cell.length_a   1.000
_cell.length_b   1.000
_cell.length_c   1.000
_cell.angle_alpha   90.00
_cell.angle_beta   90.00
_cell.angle_gamma   90.00
#
_symmetry.space_group_name_H-M   'P 1'
#
loop_
_entity.id
_entity.type
_entity.pdbx_description
1 polymer ?
#
loop_
_entity_poly.entity_id
_entity_poly.type
_entity_poly.pdbx_seq_one_letter_code
_entity_poly.pdbx_strand_id
1 'polypeptide(L)' 'MKKYRKLKNGQEVEELETSINLIIKTKCPTKWIIEDLETGQKYRANGNTEIGKMFTPLS' A
#
# COMPACT_ATOMS: atom_id res chain seq x y z
N MET A 1 -0.97 -22.77 -9.33
CA MET A 1 -2.33 -22.45 -8.81
C MET A 1 -2.32 -21.00 -8.41
N LYS A 2 -3.34 -20.22 -8.80
CA LYS A 2 -3.44 -18.81 -8.37
C LYS A 2 -3.65 -18.76 -6.86
N LYS A 3 -2.89 -17.90 -6.18
CA LYS A 3 -3.05 -17.62 -4.74
C LYS A 3 -3.95 -16.41 -4.57
N TYR A 4 -4.69 -16.37 -3.47
CA TYR A 4 -5.60 -15.28 -3.17
C TYR A 4 -5.41 -14.84 -1.71
N ARG A 5 -5.64 -13.56 -1.43
CA ARG A 5 -5.67 -12.99 -0.08
C ARG A 5 -7.04 -12.46 0.26
N LYS A 6 -7.44 -12.63 1.52
CA LYS A 6 -8.73 -12.16 2.04
C LYS A 6 -8.59 -10.79 2.68
N LEU A 7 -9.35 -9.82 2.19
CA LEU A 7 -9.41 -8.47 2.72
C LEU A 7 -10.32 -8.39 3.96
N LYS A 8 -10.20 -7.31 4.73
CA LYS A 8 -11.06 -7.07 5.91
C LYS A 8 -12.57 -7.03 5.59
N ASN A 9 -12.93 -6.62 4.39
CA ASN A 9 -14.32 -6.58 3.94
C ASN A 9 -14.84 -7.94 3.45
N GLY A 10 -14.03 -9.00 3.52
CA GLY A 10 -14.38 -10.36 3.11
C GLY A 10 -14.15 -10.67 1.63
N GLN A 11 -13.75 -9.69 0.81
CA GLN A 11 -13.39 -9.93 -0.60
C GLN A 11 -12.05 -10.64 -0.72
N GLU A 12 -11.85 -11.35 -1.82
CA GLU A 12 -10.60 -12.01 -2.16
C GLU A 12 -9.93 -11.32 -3.36
N VAL A 13 -8.60 -11.14 -3.29
CA VAL A 13 -7.79 -10.56 -4.36
C VAL A 13 -6.66 -11.51 -4.76
N GLU A 14 -6.33 -11.56 -6.04
CA GLU A 14 -5.25 -12.42 -6.55
C GLU A 14 -3.88 -11.93 -6.07
N GLU A 15 -3.09 -12.85 -5.53
CA GLU A 15 -1.70 -12.63 -5.17
C GLU A 15 -0.81 -12.91 -6.38
N LEU A 16 -0.03 -11.91 -6.80
CA LEU A 16 0.92 -12.03 -7.89
C LEU A 16 2.11 -12.89 -7.46
N GLU A 17 2.65 -13.69 -8.39
CA GLU A 17 3.81 -14.55 -8.14
C GLU A 17 5.10 -13.74 -7.91
N THR A 18 5.17 -12.53 -8.45
CA THR A 18 6.33 -11.63 -8.32
C THR A 18 5.93 -10.29 -7.72
N SER A 19 6.86 -9.69 -6.97
CA SER A 19 6.65 -8.37 -6.39
C SER A 19 6.59 -7.30 -7.47
N ILE A 20 5.66 -6.36 -7.32
CA ILE A 20 5.52 -5.19 -8.19
C ILE A 20 5.67 -3.90 -7.39
N ASN A 21 6.11 -2.84 -8.07
CA ASN A 21 6.25 -1.52 -7.45
C ASN A 21 4.91 -0.77 -7.51
N LEU A 22 4.41 -0.36 -6.35
CA LEU A 22 3.29 0.57 -6.24
C LEU A 22 3.83 2.01 -6.22
N ILE A 23 3.61 2.78 -7.31
CA ILE A 23 4.16 4.13 -7.48
C ILE A 23 3.04 5.16 -7.50
N ILE A 24 3.10 6.14 -6.60
CA ILE A 24 2.23 7.32 -6.60
C ILE A 24 3.04 8.53 -7.10
N LYS A 25 2.68 9.07 -8.27
CA LYS A 25 3.28 10.31 -8.79
C LYS A 25 2.48 11.52 -8.34
N THR A 26 3.08 12.41 -7.57
CA THR A 26 2.38 13.59 -7.04
C THR A 26 3.32 14.74 -6.71
N LYS A 27 2.79 15.96 -6.69
CA LYS A 27 3.48 17.17 -6.21
C LYS A 27 3.21 17.46 -4.72
N CYS A 28 2.22 16.81 -4.13
CA CYS A 28 1.78 17.04 -2.75
C CYS A 28 1.67 15.70 -2.02
N PRO A 29 2.79 15.07 -1.62
CA PRO A 29 2.78 13.73 -1.03
C PRO A 29 1.95 13.66 0.26
N THR A 30 2.03 14.68 1.11
CA THR A 30 1.39 14.72 2.43
C THR A 30 -0.14 14.62 2.42
N LYS A 31 -0.80 14.85 1.27
CA LYS A 31 -2.26 14.70 1.13
C LYS A 31 -2.71 13.25 0.95
N TRP A 32 -1.78 12.34 0.62
CA TRP A 32 -2.09 10.95 0.34
C TRP A 32 -2.01 10.11 1.60
N ILE A 33 -3.01 9.24 1.76
CA ILE A 33 -3.05 8.16 2.74
C ILE A 33 -3.22 6.86 1.97
N ILE A 34 -2.40 5.86 2.29
CA ILE A 34 -2.53 4.49 1.78
C ILE A 34 -3.01 3.61 2.92
N GLU A 35 -4.00 2.77 2.64
CA GLU A 35 -4.49 1.75 3.56
C GLU A 35 -4.27 0.38 2.95
N ASP A 36 -3.59 -0.49 3.68
CA ASP A 36 -3.57 -1.90 3.37
C ASP A 36 -4.91 -2.51 3.75
N LEU A 37 -5.69 -2.97 2.77
CA LEU A 37 -7.04 -3.52 3.00
C LEU A 37 -7.01 -4.94 3.60
N GLU A 38 -5.86 -5.60 3.63
CA GLU A 38 -5.67 -6.90 4.31
C GLU A 38 -5.54 -6.68 5.82
N THR A 39 -4.65 -5.79 6.25
CA THR A 39 -4.35 -5.55 7.67
C THR A 39 -5.06 -4.34 8.27
N GLY A 40 -5.60 -3.45 7.44
CA GLY A 40 -6.14 -2.12 7.80
C GLY A 40 -5.08 -1.12 8.25
N GLN A 41 -3.80 -1.42 8.09
CA GLN A 41 -2.72 -0.50 8.45
C GLN A 41 -2.73 0.69 7.49
N LYS A 42 -2.66 1.89 8.07
CA LYS A 42 -2.64 3.14 7.32
C LYS A 42 -1.25 3.76 7.32
N TYR A 43 -0.93 4.45 6.23
CA TYR A 43 0.33 5.16 6.05
C TYR A 43 0.08 6.50 5.37
N ARG A 44 0.84 7.52 5.75
CA ARG A 44 0.86 8.83 5.07
C ARG A 44 2.13 8.97 4.24
N ALA A 45 1.98 9.40 2.99
CA ALA A 45 3.16 9.71 2.18
C ALA A 45 3.86 10.96 2.70
N ASN A 46 5.18 10.88 2.86
CA ASN A 46 5.98 11.90 3.55
C ASN A 46 6.87 12.73 2.61
N GLY A 47 6.97 12.33 1.33
CA GLY A 47 7.76 13.04 0.31
C GLY A 47 9.19 12.53 0.14
N ASN A 48 9.62 11.54 0.91
CA ASN A 48 10.86 10.83 0.64
C ASN A 48 10.73 10.03 -0.67
N THR A 49 11.81 9.96 -1.45
CA THR A 49 11.89 9.25 -2.73
C THR A 49 12.60 7.90 -2.62
N GLU A 50 13.24 7.61 -1.48
CA GLU A 50 13.87 6.33 -1.21
C GLU A 50 12.82 5.24 -0.98
N ILE A 51 12.92 4.15 -1.76
CA ILE A 51 12.01 3.00 -1.65
C ILE A 51 12.05 2.46 -0.22
N GLY A 52 10.87 2.21 0.35
CA GLY A 52 10.73 1.76 1.74
C GLY A 52 10.68 2.88 2.78
N LYS A 53 11.02 4.13 2.43
CA LYS A 53 10.93 5.29 3.34
C LYS A 53 9.92 6.35 2.90
N MET A 54 9.22 6.13 1.78
CA MET A 54 8.23 7.06 1.19
C MET A 54 6.98 7.27 2.07
N PHE A 55 6.72 6.37 3.00
CA PHE A 55 5.50 6.32 3.79
C PHE A 55 5.80 6.22 5.29
N THR A 56 5.08 7.01 6.08
CA THR A 56 5.12 6.96 7.54
C THR A 56 3.86 6.25 8.04
N PRO A 57 3.97 5.23 8.91
CA PRO A 57 2.81 4.60 9.53
C PRO A 57 1.95 5.62 10.27
N LEU A 58 0.64 5.50 10.13
CA LEU A 58 -0.32 6.22 10.97
C LEU A 58 -0.69 5.29 12.13
N SER A 59 -0.31 5.71 13.34
CA SER A 59 -0.71 5.11 14.61
C SER A 59 -2.16 5.44 14.95
#